data_AF-A0A9P3GR14-F1
#
_entry.id   AF-A0A9P3GR14-F1
#
_cell.length_a   1.000
_cell.length_b   1.000
_cell.length_c   1.000
_cell.angle_alpha   90.00
_cell.angle_beta   90.00
_cell.angle_gamma   90.00
#
_symmetry.space_group_name_H-M   'P 1'
#
loop_
_entity.id
_entity.type
_entity.pdbx_description
1 polymer ?
#
loop_
_entity_poly.entity_id
_entity_poly.type
_entity_poly.pdbx_seq_one_letter_code
_entity_poly.pdbx_strand_id
1 'polypeptide(L)'
;MGRSAHLKSPRAVREGSYNLAKKGLVSYNVPHIASIEAQYIDANNLAGNRFWDKTNTPDSLVLTTADVPGALDQTQNRLNYPDSKCDKIRGKIGSGTSTWSSAATAPAGSSPSGQCANVAAWSSGSVYTGRMTAVYGRDRYAPAHIYRTDRPDQFPSAAGVWTDNAAC
;
A
#
# COMPACT_ATOMS: atom_id res chain seq x y z
N MET A 1 36.22 -17.60 43.86
CA MET A 1 36.39 -17.36 42.41
C MET A 1 35.05 -17.61 41.72
N GLY A 2 34.25 -16.56 41.48
CA GLY A 2 33.00 -16.68 40.72
C GLY A 2 33.10 -15.79 39.49
N ARG A 3 33.34 -16.39 38.32
CA ARG A 3 33.29 -15.63 37.06
C ARG A 3 31.82 -15.47 36.69
N SER A 4 31.27 -14.28 36.97
CA SER A 4 29.99 -13.87 36.43
C SER A 4 30.16 -13.65 34.93
N ALA A 5 29.58 -14.55 34.13
CA ALA A 5 29.52 -14.38 32.69
C ALA A 5 28.55 -13.23 32.39
N HIS A 6 29.09 -12.04 32.18
CA HIS A 6 28.34 -10.92 31.62
C HIS A 6 28.05 -11.24 30.16
N LEU A 7 26.90 -11.88 29.90
CA LEU A 7 26.34 -12.01 28.57
C LEU A 7 26.14 -10.59 28.03
N LYS A 8 27.04 -10.14 27.13
CA LYS A 8 26.79 -8.94 26.33
C LYS A 8 25.58 -9.25 25.47
N SER A 9 24.42 -8.76 25.88
CA SER A 9 23.26 -8.62 24.99
C SER A 9 23.73 -7.79 23.79
N PRO A 10 23.63 -8.27 22.54
CA PRO A 10 23.90 -7.43 21.39
C PRO A 10 22.98 -6.22 21.49
N ARG A 11 23.56 -5.02 21.53
CA ARG A 11 22.79 -3.77 21.62
C ARG A 11 21.83 -3.73 20.45
N ALA A 12 20.53 -3.77 20.74
CA ALA A 12 19.52 -3.55 19.72
C ALA A 12 19.69 -2.12 19.19
N VAL A 13 19.96 -1.98 17.89
CA VAL A 13 19.97 -0.68 17.22
C VAL A 13 18.50 -0.35 16.90
N ARG A 14 17.96 0.70 17.53
CA ARG A 14 16.57 1.14 17.36
C ARG A 14 16.51 2.66 17.42
N GLU A 15 15.76 3.26 16.52
CA GLU A 15 15.47 4.69 16.54
C GLU A 15 14.14 4.96 17.27
N GLY A 16 14.04 6.10 17.94
CA GLY A 16 12.81 6.45 18.65
C GLY A 16 12.72 7.90 19.07
N SER A 17 11.50 8.37 19.30
CA SER A 17 11.22 9.70 19.83
C SER A 17 10.40 9.58 21.12
N TYR A 18 10.81 10.34 22.14
CA TYR A 18 10.11 10.40 23.42
C TYR A 18 9.53 11.79 23.66
N ASN A 19 8.23 11.84 23.90
CA ASN A 19 7.54 13.06 24.30
C ASN A 19 7.33 13.06 25.82
N LEU A 20 8.09 13.89 26.53
CA LEU A 20 8.06 13.98 28.00
C LEU A 20 6.71 14.48 28.53
N ALA A 21 6.10 15.47 27.87
CA ALA A 21 4.82 16.05 28.31
C ALA A 21 3.67 15.03 28.21
N LYS A 22 3.69 14.18 27.18
CA LYS A 22 2.69 13.12 26.96
C LYS A 22 3.10 11.77 27.53
N LYS A 23 4.31 11.66 28.09
CA LYS A 23 4.95 10.42 28.55
C LYS A 23 4.88 9.29 27.51
N GLY A 24 4.98 9.64 26.23
CA GLY A 24 4.82 8.71 25.11
C GLY A 24 6.16 8.41 24.43
N LEU A 25 6.43 7.14 24.16
CA LEU A 25 7.56 6.68 23.36
C LEU A 25 7.04 6.13 22.03
N VAL A 26 7.65 6.53 20.93
CA VAL A 26 7.45 5.91 19.62
C VAL A 26 8.79 5.35 19.16
N SER A 27 8.82 4.05 18.87
CA SER A 27 9.96 3.38 18.25
C SER A 27 9.63 3.03 16.80
N TYR A 28 10.56 3.27 15.89
CA TYR A 28 10.38 3.05 14.46
C TYR A 28 11.71 2.78 13.77
N ASN A 29 11.66 2.23 12.55
CA ASN A 29 12.83 2.07 11.70
C ASN A 29 12.98 3.30 10.81
N VAL A 30 14.23 3.70 10.57
CA VAL A 30 14.64 4.71 9.60
C VAL A 30 15.53 4.05 8.54
N PRO A 31 15.77 4.67 7.37
CA PRO A 31 16.62 4.10 6.32
C PRO A 31 17.97 3.57 6.84
N HIS A 32 18.63 4.31 7.73
CA HIS A 32 19.90 3.88 8.33
C HIS A 32 19.79 2.54 9.10
N ILE A 33 18.75 2.37 9.92
CA ILE A 33 18.52 1.13 10.69
C ILE A 33 18.17 -0.03 9.74
N ALA A 34 17.32 0.24 8.73
CA ALA A 34 16.94 -0.77 7.75
C ALA A 34 18.15 -1.26 6.93
N SER A 35 19.10 -0.38 6.60
CA SER A 35 20.35 -0.75 5.94
C SER A 35 21.20 -1.69 6.81
N ILE A 36 21.33 -1.42 8.11
CA ILE A 36 22.04 -2.30 9.05
C ILE A 36 21.36 -3.67 9.15
N GLU A 37 20.02 -3.72 9.22
CA GLU A 37 19.25 -4.97 9.23
C GLU A 37 19.46 -5.77 7.94
N ALA A 38 19.49 -5.11 6.78
CA ALA A 38 19.75 -5.76 5.50
C ALA A 38 21.19 -6.31 5.39
N GLN A 39 22.18 -5.59 5.91
CA GLN A 39 23.57 -6.08 6.00
C GLN A 39 23.67 -7.31 6.89
N TYR A 40 22.90 -7.35 7.99
CA TYR A 40 22.86 -8.52 8.86
C TYR A 40 22.23 -9.73 8.14
N ILE A 41 21.14 -9.52 7.39
CA ILE A 41 20.49 -10.57 6.59
C ILE A 41 21.49 -11.18 5.60
N ASP A 42 22.21 -10.33 4.87
CA ASP A 42 23.24 -10.76 3.91
C ASP A 42 24.38 -11.53 4.61
N ALA A 43 24.95 -10.95 5.68
CA ALA A 43 26.05 -11.57 6.43
C ALA A 43 25.71 -12.93 7.07
N ASN A 44 24.43 -13.21 7.30
CA ASN A 44 23.96 -14.44 7.93
C ASN A 44 23.25 -15.40 6.96
N ASN A 45 23.31 -15.15 5.65
CA ASN A 45 22.64 -15.96 4.62
C ASN A 45 21.14 -16.18 4.91
N LEU A 46 20.45 -15.14 5.40
CA LEU A 46 19.01 -15.18 5.63
C LEU A 46 18.26 -14.89 4.32
N ALA A 47 17.04 -15.41 4.19
CA ALA A 47 16.30 -15.39 2.93
C ALA A 47 15.80 -14.01 2.47
N GLY A 48 15.92 -12.96 3.30
CA GLY A 48 15.48 -11.60 2.98
C GLY A 48 14.72 -10.92 4.11
N ASN A 49 14.06 -9.81 3.77
CA ASN A 49 13.27 -8.99 4.68
C ASN A 49 11.79 -8.91 4.27
N ARG A 50 10.95 -8.40 5.17
CA ARG A 50 9.53 -8.14 4.91
C ARG A 50 9.15 -6.82 5.55
N PHE A 51 8.45 -5.98 4.79
CA PHE A 51 7.95 -4.70 5.25
C PHE A 51 6.44 -4.69 5.34
N TRP A 52 5.95 -3.89 6.27
CA TRP A 52 4.60 -3.34 6.25
C TRP A 52 4.69 -1.88 5.83
N ASP A 53 5.10 -1.66 4.57
CA ASP A 53 5.33 -0.34 3.98
C ASP A 53 4.90 -0.39 2.50
N LYS A 54 4.38 0.73 1.99
CA LYS A 54 4.01 0.92 0.58
C LYS A 54 4.57 2.22 0.01
N THR A 55 5.53 2.86 0.68
CA THR A 55 6.13 4.12 0.22
C THR A 55 7.17 3.89 -0.87
N ASN A 56 7.16 4.78 -1.87
CA ASN A 56 8.13 4.85 -2.96
C ASN A 56 8.89 6.20 -2.97
N THR A 57 9.11 6.78 -1.79
CA THR A 57 9.83 8.04 -1.58
C THR A 57 11.32 7.77 -1.28
N PRO A 58 12.19 8.79 -1.27
CA PRO A 58 13.60 8.63 -0.91
C PRO A 58 13.84 8.01 0.48
N ASP A 59 12.89 8.16 1.41
CA ASP A 59 12.95 7.59 2.76
C ASP A 59 12.34 6.17 2.85
N SER A 60 12.03 5.54 1.71
CA SER A 60 11.43 4.20 1.67
C SER A 60 12.37 3.16 2.27
N LEU A 61 11.88 2.41 3.27
CA LEU A 61 12.63 1.33 3.88
C LEU A 61 12.80 0.15 2.90
N VAL A 62 11.80 -0.05 2.03
CA VAL A 62 11.84 -1.09 0.99
C VAL A 62 12.95 -0.80 -0.01
N LEU A 63 13.00 0.42 -0.55
CA LEU A 63 14.05 0.80 -1.52
C LEU A 63 15.44 0.81 -0.85
N THR A 64 15.55 1.35 0.36
CA THR A 64 16.82 1.40 1.09
C THR A 64 17.46 0.02 1.28
N THR A 65 16.64 -1.01 1.48
CA THR A 65 17.15 -2.37 1.72
C THR A 65 17.29 -3.20 0.46
N ALA A 66 16.63 -2.82 -0.65
CA ALA A 66 16.75 -3.52 -1.92
C ALA A 66 18.17 -3.45 -2.51
N ASP A 67 18.91 -2.38 -2.20
CA ASP A 67 20.26 -2.13 -2.71
C ASP A 67 21.37 -2.86 -1.93
N VAL A 68 21.05 -3.46 -0.78
CA VAL A 68 22.06 -4.11 0.08
C VAL A 68 22.39 -5.54 -0.39
N PRO A 69 21.42 -6.43 -0.65
CA PRO A 69 21.69 -7.70 -1.32
C PRO A 69 22.14 -7.43 -2.76
N GLY A 70 23.19 -8.11 -3.21
CA GLY A 70 23.85 -7.79 -4.49
C GLY A 70 22.91 -7.69 -5.71
N ALA A 71 21.92 -8.58 -5.82
CA ALA A 71 20.85 -8.45 -6.83
C ALA A 71 19.55 -9.03 -6.30
N LEU A 72 18.44 -8.35 -6.59
CA LEU A 72 17.10 -8.90 -6.39
C LEU A 72 16.92 -10.11 -7.30
N ASP A 73 16.38 -11.21 -6.75
CA ASP A 73 16.05 -12.39 -7.53
C ASP A 73 15.05 -12.06 -8.64
N GLN A 74 15.54 -12.11 -9.89
CA GLN A 74 14.73 -11.89 -11.11
C GLN A 74 14.25 -13.21 -11.72
N THR A 75 14.45 -14.35 -11.06
CA THR A 75 13.92 -15.62 -11.57
C THR A 75 12.41 -15.50 -11.71
N GLN A 76 11.89 -16.07 -12.81
CA GLN A 76 10.46 -16.00 -13.07
C GLN A 76 9.70 -16.63 -11.91
N ASN A 77 9.01 -15.79 -11.13
CA ASN A 77 8.20 -16.25 -10.02
C ASN A 77 7.17 -17.25 -10.56
N ARG A 78 7.05 -18.44 -9.94
CA ARG A 78 6.16 -19.52 -10.38
C ARG A 78 4.68 -19.26 -10.06
N LEU A 79 4.25 -18.00 -10.13
CA LEU A 79 2.86 -17.56 -9.90
C LEU A 79 1.92 -17.83 -11.10
N ASN A 80 2.37 -18.62 -12.08
CA ASN A 80 1.53 -19.06 -13.19
C ASN A 80 0.89 -20.41 -12.84
N TYR A 81 -0.35 -20.38 -12.37
CA TYR A 81 -1.11 -21.58 -12.01
C TYR A 81 -2.32 -21.77 -12.95
N PRO A 82 -2.10 -22.15 -14.21
CA PRO A 82 -3.18 -22.23 -15.22
C PRO A 82 -4.27 -23.24 -14.86
N ASP A 83 -3.95 -24.25 -14.05
CA ASP A 83 -4.90 -25.27 -13.58
C ASP A 83 -5.53 -24.93 -12.22
N SER A 84 -5.30 -23.72 -11.69
CA SER A 84 -5.86 -23.32 -10.40
C SER A 84 -7.38 -23.28 -10.46
N LYS A 85 -8.05 -23.84 -9.44
CA LYS A 85 -9.50 -23.71 -9.28
C LYS A 85 -9.94 -22.28 -8.96
N CYS A 86 -9.01 -21.42 -8.55
CA CYS A 86 -9.29 -20.03 -8.22
C CYS A 86 -8.97 -19.11 -9.41
N ASP A 87 -9.98 -18.46 -9.99
CA ASP A 87 -9.82 -17.60 -11.17
C ASP A 87 -8.77 -16.50 -10.98
N LYS A 88 -8.69 -15.90 -9.78
CA LYS A 88 -7.72 -14.85 -9.43
C LYS A 88 -6.26 -15.33 -9.43
N ILE A 89 -6.04 -16.63 -9.22
CA ILE A 89 -4.70 -17.24 -9.20
C ILE A 89 -4.36 -17.78 -10.60
N ARG A 90 -5.38 -18.18 -11.38
CA ARG A 90 -5.25 -18.67 -12.75
C ARG A 90 -4.69 -17.59 -13.71
N GLY A 91 -5.05 -16.33 -13.48
CA GLY A 91 -4.69 -15.18 -14.33
C GLY A 91 -3.34 -14.49 -14.06
N LYS A 92 -2.34 -15.16 -13.45
CA LYS A 92 -1.02 -14.62 -13.07
C LYS A 92 -1.06 -13.48 -12.03
N ILE A 93 -0.85 -13.85 -10.76
CA ILE A 93 -0.57 -12.88 -9.69
C ILE A 93 0.78 -12.20 -9.97
N GLY A 94 0.82 -10.87 -10.04
CA GLY A 94 2.06 -10.09 -10.20
C GLY A 94 2.38 -9.61 -11.63
N SER A 95 1.58 -9.95 -12.63
CA SER A 95 1.75 -9.45 -14.02
C SER A 95 1.05 -8.11 -14.30
N GLY A 96 0.35 -7.55 -13.30
CA GLY A 96 -0.20 -6.21 -13.41
C GLY A 96 0.94 -5.20 -13.36
N THR A 97 1.34 -4.67 -14.52
CA THR A 97 1.91 -3.32 -14.60
C THR A 97 0.88 -2.37 -14.01
N SER A 98 0.92 -2.18 -12.69
CA SER A 98 0.19 -1.11 -12.03
C SER A 98 0.93 0.17 -12.33
N THR A 99 0.65 0.76 -13.47
CA THR A 99 1.03 2.14 -13.76
C THR A 99 0.31 3.00 -12.72
N TRP A 100 1.03 3.39 -11.68
CA TRP A 100 0.57 4.37 -10.71
C TRP A 100 0.64 5.74 -11.39
N SER A 101 -0.43 6.14 -12.07
CA SER A 101 -0.61 7.52 -12.51
C SER A 101 -1.10 8.34 -11.32
N SER A 102 -0.15 8.79 -10.49
CA SER A 102 -0.40 9.75 -9.43
C SER A 102 -0.41 11.17 -10.01
N ALA A 103 -1.53 11.56 -10.63
CA ALA A 103 -1.91 12.96 -10.81
C ALA A 103 -3.37 13.06 -11.28
N ALA A 104 -4.30 13.11 -10.33
CA ALA A 104 -5.60 13.71 -10.57
C ALA A 104 -5.81 14.77 -9.50
N THR A 105 -5.68 16.03 -9.90
CA THR A 105 -6.11 17.17 -9.10
C THR A 105 -7.62 17.04 -8.95
N ALA A 106 -8.08 16.75 -7.73
CA ALA A 106 -9.50 16.64 -7.42
C ALA A 106 -10.22 17.94 -7.84
N PRO A 107 -11.20 17.90 -8.76
CA PRO A 107 -12.08 19.03 -8.94
C PRO A 107 -13.01 19.09 -7.73
N ALA A 108 -13.08 20.26 -7.09
CA ALA A 108 -14.09 20.53 -6.07
C ALA A 108 -15.49 20.30 -6.66
N GLY A 109 -16.36 19.68 -5.87
CA GLY A 109 -17.67 19.20 -6.29
C GLY A 109 -18.51 20.26 -7.00
N SER A 110 -18.70 20.06 -8.30
CA SER A 110 -19.80 20.69 -9.03
C SER A 110 -21.12 20.09 -8.53
N SER A 111 -22.09 20.96 -8.24
CA SER A 111 -23.44 20.54 -7.91
C SER A 111 -24.00 19.64 -9.02
N PRO A 112 -24.66 18.52 -8.67
CA PRO A 112 -25.20 17.61 -9.67
C PRO A 112 -26.23 18.32 -10.56
N SER A 113 -26.05 18.26 -11.88
CA SER A 113 -26.99 18.82 -12.86
C SER A 113 -27.38 17.76 -13.90
N GLY A 114 -28.45 17.99 -14.66
CA GLY A 114 -28.92 17.03 -15.66
C GLY A 114 -29.27 15.66 -15.07
N GLN A 115 -28.73 14.59 -15.67
CA GLN A 115 -28.98 13.20 -15.27
C GLN A 115 -28.46 12.85 -13.85
N CYS A 116 -27.71 13.76 -13.25
CA CYS A 116 -27.12 13.60 -11.93
C CYS A 116 -27.86 14.38 -10.84
N ALA A 117 -28.87 15.20 -11.17
CA ALA A 117 -29.56 16.09 -10.23
C ALA A 117 -30.09 15.42 -8.95
N ASN A 118 -30.43 14.13 -9.01
CA ASN A 118 -30.93 13.34 -7.87
C ASN A 118 -29.91 12.36 -7.28
N VAL A 119 -28.64 12.47 -7.67
CA VAL A 119 -27.56 11.59 -7.21
C VAL A 119 -26.64 12.39 -6.30
N ALA A 120 -26.37 11.85 -5.10
CA ALA A 120 -25.51 12.52 -4.14
C ALA A 120 -24.06 12.59 -4.64
N ALA A 121 -23.35 13.68 -4.30
CA ALA A 121 -21.91 13.76 -4.50
C ALA A 121 -21.18 12.71 -3.66
N TRP A 122 -20.09 12.16 -4.20
CA TRP A 122 -19.24 11.21 -3.49
C TRP A 122 -18.58 11.87 -2.27
N SER A 123 -18.47 11.11 -1.16
CA SER A 123 -17.75 11.53 0.04
C SER A 123 -16.92 10.39 0.62
N SER A 124 -15.74 10.70 1.15
CA SER A 124 -14.85 9.73 1.81
C SER A 124 -15.41 9.19 3.13
N GLY A 125 -16.40 9.85 3.71
CA GLY A 125 -17.05 9.45 4.97
C GLY A 125 -18.30 8.58 4.77
N SER A 126 -18.72 8.35 3.53
CA SER A 126 -19.93 7.60 3.21
C SER A 126 -19.60 6.18 2.77
N VAL A 127 -20.45 5.22 3.18
CA VAL A 127 -20.36 3.83 2.76
C VAL A 127 -21.34 3.60 1.61
N TYR A 128 -20.83 3.20 0.45
CA TYR A 128 -21.65 2.92 -0.73
C TYR A 128 -21.88 1.41 -0.89
N THR A 129 -23.16 1.02 -1.02
CA THR A 129 -23.59 -0.38 -1.23
C THR A 129 -23.98 -0.62 -2.69
N GLY A 130 -24.11 -1.90 -3.11
CA GLY A 130 -24.19 -2.35 -4.51
C GLY A 130 -25.38 -1.89 -5.37
N ARG A 131 -26.12 -0.86 -4.96
CA ARG A 131 -27.15 -0.17 -5.75
C ARG A 131 -27.06 1.35 -5.66
N MET A 132 -26.13 1.86 -4.86
CA MET A 132 -25.94 3.30 -4.68
C MET A 132 -25.17 3.86 -5.87
N THR A 133 -25.43 5.10 -6.23
CA THR A 133 -24.63 5.86 -7.19
C THR A 133 -24.12 7.12 -6.53
N ALA A 134 -22.96 7.59 -6.96
CA ALA A 134 -22.37 8.82 -6.48
C ALA A 134 -21.81 9.63 -7.65
N VAL A 135 -21.92 10.95 -7.56
CA VAL A 135 -21.31 11.87 -8.53
C VAL A 135 -19.91 12.23 -8.06
N TYR A 136 -18.92 12.10 -8.93
CA TYR A 136 -17.56 12.59 -8.69
C TYR A 136 -17.04 13.27 -9.94
N GLY A 137 -16.61 14.53 -9.82
CA GLY A 137 -16.29 15.34 -10.99
C GLY A 137 -17.51 15.53 -11.90
N ARG A 138 -17.42 15.05 -13.14
CA ARG A 138 -18.49 15.16 -14.15
C ARG A 138 -19.23 13.85 -14.39
N ASP A 139 -18.92 12.78 -13.67
CA ASP A 139 -19.46 11.46 -14.00
C ASP A 139 -20.18 10.83 -12.81
N ARG A 140 -21.09 9.91 -13.13
CA ARG A 140 -21.84 9.12 -12.16
C ARG A 140 -21.26 7.72 -12.08
N TYR A 141 -20.87 7.31 -10.88
CA TYR A 141 -20.27 6.01 -10.63
C TYR A 141 -21.20 5.11 -9.81
N ALA A 142 -21.23 3.81 -10.13
CA ALA A 142 -21.78 2.77 -9.25
C ALA A 142 -20.66 1.88 -8.69
N PRO A 143 -20.74 1.46 -7.42
CA PRO A 143 -19.77 0.54 -6.84
C PRO A 143 -20.06 -0.88 -7.30
N ALA A 144 -19.03 -1.64 -7.65
CA ALA A 144 -19.17 -3.05 -7.98
C ALA A 144 -19.51 -3.93 -6.76
N HIS A 145 -19.24 -3.46 -5.53
CA HIS A 145 -19.44 -4.21 -4.28
C HIS A 145 -19.87 -3.33 -3.08
N ILE A 146 -20.27 -3.98 -1.98
CA ILE A 146 -21.25 -3.48 -1.00
C ILE A 146 -20.68 -2.50 0.05
N TYR A 147 -19.35 -2.31 0.17
CA TYR A 147 -18.80 -1.41 1.20
C TYR A 147 -17.49 -0.75 0.73
N ARG A 148 -17.55 0.53 0.34
CA ARG A 148 -16.36 1.25 -0.17
C ARG A 148 -16.34 2.72 0.22
N THR A 149 -15.16 3.20 0.62
CA THR A 149 -14.80 4.62 0.82
C THR A 149 -13.68 5.08 -0.13
N ASP A 150 -13.29 4.24 -1.10
CA ASP A 150 -12.26 4.54 -2.09
C ASP A 150 -12.76 5.63 -3.07
N ARG A 151 -11.85 6.51 -3.54
CA ARG A 151 -12.18 7.58 -4.49
C ARG A 151 -12.50 7.02 -5.89
N PRO A 152 -13.53 7.54 -6.61
CA PRO A 152 -13.92 7.03 -7.94
C PRO A 152 -12.90 7.29 -9.06
N ASP A 153 -12.06 8.32 -8.94
CA ASP A 153 -11.10 8.77 -9.96
C ASP A 153 -9.79 8.00 -10.00
N GLN A 154 -9.60 6.98 -9.16
CA GLN A 154 -8.38 6.18 -9.19
C GLN A 154 -8.32 5.24 -10.41
N PHE A 155 -9.17 5.39 -11.42
CA PHE A 155 -9.23 4.53 -12.60
C PHE A 155 -7.92 4.54 -13.43
N PRO A 156 -7.41 3.36 -13.85
CA PRO A 156 -7.93 2.03 -13.56
C PRO A 156 -7.35 1.51 -12.24
N SER A 157 -8.00 1.77 -11.11
CA SER A 157 -7.48 1.30 -9.83
C SER A 157 -7.71 -0.19 -9.78
N ALA A 158 -6.64 -0.96 -9.96
CA ALA A 158 -6.28 -2.26 -9.38
C ALA A 158 -7.35 -3.34 -9.07
N ALA A 159 -8.64 -3.17 -9.38
CA ALA A 159 -9.73 -4.04 -8.96
C ALA A 159 -11.11 -3.78 -9.62
N GLY A 160 -11.30 -2.79 -10.52
CA GLY A 160 -12.61 -2.58 -11.18
C GLY A 160 -13.74 -2.19 -10.20
N VAL A 161 -13.41 -1.33 -9.23
CA VAL A 161 -14.20 -1.08 -8.02
C VAL A 161 -15.41 -0.17 -8.26
N TRP A 162 -15.27 0.79 -9.15
CA TRP A 162 -16.34 1.68 -9.59
C TRP A 162 -16.62 1.41 -11.07
N THR A 163 -17.85 1.62 -11.53
CA THR A 163 -18.17 1.62 -12.96
C THR A 163 -18.70 3.00 -13.28
N ASP A 164 -18.05 3.67 -14.25
CA ASP A 164 -18.58 4.88 -14.84
C ASP A 164 -19.83 4.51 -15.65
N ASN A 165 -20.97 5.06 -15.22
CA ASN A 165 -22.26 4.72 -15.78
C ASN A 165 -22.78 5.78 -16.75
N ALA A 166 -22.29 7.02 -16.69
CA ALA A 166 -22.69 8.14 -17.55
C ALA A 166 -22.04 9.46 -17.08
N ALA A 167 -21.85 10.36 -18.03
CA ALA A 167 -21.58 11.76 -17.77
C ALA A 167 -22.80 12.52 -17.22
N CYS A 168 -22.50 13.48 -16.36
CA CYS A 168 -23.27 14.65 -15.99
C CYS A 168 -22.83 15.83 -16.89
#